data_AF-A0A8S3SVH6-F1
#
_entry.id   AF-A0A8S3SVH6-F1
#
_cell.length_a   1.000
_cell.length_b   1.000
_cell.length_c   1.000
_cell.angle_alpha   90.00
_cell.angle_beta   90.00
_cell.angle_gamma   90.00
#
_symmetry.space_group_name_H-M   'P 1'
#
loop_
_entity.id
_entity.type
_entity.pdbx_description
1 polymer ?
#
loop_
_entity_poly.entity_id
_entity_poly.type
_entity_poly.pdbx_seq_one_letter_code
_entity_poly.pdbx_strand_id
1 'polypeptide(L)'
;MVDGKNNPKIQSIFLENYPIYSAHFSANGEEVIMGSKHKGFHYYDMMVGKMISVPPVKGLGEVNMKRFVVSPDGRFIAFLGSYGNIHLLSAKSKEWIFTQKMNGSVGGVCFSQDGSTMYSYGDDGDVYIWDMKTRDCIHRFIDDGCTKGMSIAVSHDHNFLACGSYSGVVNIYEPSVCLKSRSPKPLKALLNLTTPCTNLVFNSTSEILAMCSDSTERAVKLVHVPSQTVFSNFPDRLDAKLRIPLCMDFSRNSGYFTVGTNKGLALLYRVKHYSNY
;
A
#
# COMPACT_ATOMS: atom_id res chain seq x y z
N MET A 1 17.03 17.23 -4.01
CA MET A 1 17.02 15.89 -4.62
C MET A 1 17.54 14.91 -3.57
N VAL A 2 16.95 13.72 -3.45
CA VAL A 2 17.43 12.67 -2.55
C VAL A 2 18.41 11.82 -3.35
N ASP A 3 19.71 12.02 -3.14
CA ASP A 3 20.79 11.39 -3.93
C ASP A 3 21.58 10.33 -3.15
N GLY A 4 21.21 10.09 -1.89
CA GLY A 4 21.87 9.13 -1.01
C GLY A 4 23.18 9.63 -0.38
N LYS A 5 23.66 10.83 -0.74
CA LYS A 5 24.82 11.48 -0.10
C LYS A 5 24.37 12.61 0.81
N ASN A 6 23.59 13.54 0.27
CA ASN A 6 23.02 14.65 1.02
C ASN A 6 21.54 14.79 0.65
N ASN A 7 20.68 14.59 1.64
CA ASN A 7 19.23 14.63 1.45
C ASN A 7 18.69 15.88 2.18
N PRO A 8 18.87 17.09 1.62
CA PRO A 8 18.44 18.31 2.28
C PRO A 8 16.91 18.34 2.39
N LYS A 9 16.42 18.78 3.54
CA LYS A 9 14.99 19.03 3.76
C LYS A 9 14.56 20.20 2.88
N ILE A 10 13.61 19.96 1.97
CA ILE A 10 13.07 20.99 1.07
C ILE A 10 12.05 21.84 1.83
N GLN A 11 11.09 21.20 2.50
CA GLN A 11 10.01 21.87 3.19
C GLN A 11 9.56 21.07 4.42
N SER A 12 8.98 21.76 5.40
CA SER A 12 8.33 21.17 6.55
C SER A 12 6.97 21.82 6.72
N ILE A 13 5.92 21.00 6.78
CA ILE A 13 4.54 21.45 7.01
C ILE A 13 4.11 20.84 8.34
N PHE A 14 3.52 21.67 9.19
CA PHE A 14 3.01 21.24 10.49
C PHE A 14 1.51 21.51 10.54
N LEU A 15 0.75 20.50 10.97
CA LEU A 15 -0.70 20.58 11.13
C LEU A 15 -1.02 20.45 12.62
N GLU A 16 -1.53 21.52 13.21
CA GLU A 16 -1.94 21.54 14.62
C GLU A 16 -3.08 20.56 14.86
N ASN A 17 -2.93 19.73 15.91
CA ASN A 17 -3.94 18.74 16.33
C ASN A 17 -4.38 17.77 15.22
N TYR A 18 -3.54 17.51 14.21
CA TYR A 18 -3.84 16.60 13.11
C TYR A 18 -2.72 15.56 12.94
N PRO A 19 -2.75 14.44 13.70
CA PRO A 19 -1.75 13.38 13.54
C PRO A 19 -1.91 12.70 12.19
N ILE A 20 -0.86 12.74 11.37
CA ILE A 20 -0.85 12.12 10.04
C ILE A 20 -0.56 10.62 10.19
N TYR A 21 -1.45 9.78 9.69
CA TYR A 21 -1.30 8.32 9.71
C TYR A 21 -0.83 7.76 8.37
N SER A 22 -1.24 8.39 7.27
CA SER A 22 -0.78 8.05 5.93
C SER A 22 -0.64 9.33 5.11
N ALA A 23 0.34 9.34 4.21
CA ALA A 23 0.52 10.40 3.23
C ALA A 23 0.96 9.80 1.89
N HIS A 24 0.36 10.27 0.80
CA HIS A 24 0.67 9.81 -0.54
C HIS A 24 0.72 11.00 -1.50
N PHE A 25 1.64 10.96 -2.46
CA PHE A 25 1.59 11.87 -3.59
C PHE A 25 0.36 11.55 -4.46
N SER A 26 -0.20 12.58 -5.10
CA SER A 26 -1.11 12.38 -6.22
C SER A 26 -0.38 11.69 -7.37
N ALA A 27 -1.13 11.05 -8.29
CA ALA A 27 -0.55 10.32 -9.42
C ALA A 27 0.33 11.21 -10.34
N ASN A 28 -0.01 12.49 -10.48
CA ASN A 28 0.79 13.47 -11.20
C ASN A 28 1.94 14.06 -10.39
N GLY A 29 2.00 13.80 -9.07
CA GLY A 29 3.04 14.31 -8.18
C GLY A 29 2.95 15.80 -7.90
N GLU A 30 1.78 16.42 -8.07
CA GLU A 30 1.55 17.86 -7.81
C GLU A 30 0.99 18.11 -6.40
N GLU A 31 0.37 17.10 -5.78
CA GLU A 31 -0.25 17.20 -4.46
C GLU A 31 0.32 16.15 -3.50
N VAL A 32 0.32 16.46 -2.20
CA VAL A 32 0.52 15.47 -1.12
C VAL A 32 -0.77 15.35 -0.33
N ILE A 33 -1.44 14.20 -0.43
CA ILE A 33 -2.67 13.89 0.30
C ILE A 33 -2.27 13.30 1.65
N MET A 34 -2.92 13.75 2.73
CA MET A 34 -2.63 13.37 4.12
C MET A 34 -3.91 12.93 4.82
N GLY A 35 -3.88 11.70 5.35
CA GLY A 35 -4.98 11.06 6.05
C GLY A 35 -4.76 11.00 7.56
N SER A 36 -5.84 11.14 8.32
CA SER A 36 -5.85 11.05 9.78
C SER A 36 -7.06 10.31 10.30
N LYS A 37 -7.11 10.09 11.62
CA LYS A 37 -8.30 9.59 12.33
C LYS A 37 -9.46 10.58 12.36
N HIS A 38 -9.19 11.86 12.07
CA HIS A 38 -10.23 12.88 12.00
C HIS A 38 -11.17 12.67 10.82
N LYS A 39 -12.35 13.28 10.92
CA LYS A 39 -13.33 13.34 9.83
C LYS A 39 -12.83 14.33 8.79
N GLY A 40 -12.63 13.89 7.55
CA GLY A 40 -12.00 14.69 6.50
C GLY A 40 -10.50 14.48 6.40
N PHE A 41 -9.91 15.00 5.33
CA PHE A 41 -8.49 14.86 5.03
C PHE A 41 -7.91 16.17 4.52
N HIS A 42 -6.58 16.28 4.52
CA HIS A 42 -5.88 17.46 4.02
C HIS A 42 -5.09 17.07 2.77
N TYR A 43 -4.90 18.00 1.85
CA TYR A 43 -3.92 17.83 0.77
C TYR A 43 -3.18 19.13 0.51
N TYR A 44 -1.86 19.00 0.35
CA TYR A 44 -0.96 20.11 0.10
C TYR A 44 -0.74 20.22 -1.40
N ASP A 45 -1.18 21.33 -1.97
CA ASP A 45 -0.89 21.67 -3.36
C ASP A 45 0.54 22.20 -3.43
N MET A 46 1.44 21.48 -4.09
CA MET A 46 2.85 21.86 -4.21
C MET A 46 3.10 22.90 -5.31
N MET A 47 2.17 23.06 -6.25
CA MET A 47 2.27 24.05 -7.32
C MET A 47 1.93 25.44 -6.79
N VAL A 48 0.87 25.53 -5.99
CA VAL A 48 0.43 26.78 -5.33
C VAL A 48 1.14 26.99 -3.99
N GLY A 49 1.60 25.91 -3.37
CA GLY A 49 2.25 25.93 -2.07
C GLY A 49 1.28 26.08 -0.89
N LYS A 50 0.03 25.64 -1.05
CA LYS A 50 -1.06 25.89 -0.09
C LYS A 50 -1.59 24.62 0.53
N MET A 51 -1.86 24.70 1.83
CA MET A 51 -2.54 23.65 2.57
C MET A 51 -4.07 23.79 2.42
N ILE A 52 -4.74 22.72 1.97
CA ILE A 52 -6.18 22.69 1.75
C ILE A 52 -6.82 21.58 2.59
N SER A 53 -7.90 21.93 3.30
CA SER A 53 -8.69 21.00 4.10
C SER A 53 -9.92 20.55 3.31
N VAL A 54 -10.14 19.24 3.20
CA VAL A 54 -11.33 18.65 2.59
C VAL A 54 -12.25 18.19 3.72
N PRO A 55 -13.43 18.83 3.88
CA PRO A 55 -14.36 18.45 4.92
C PRO A 55 -14.91 17.04 4.70
N PRO A 56 -15.40 16.38 5.75
CA PRO A 56 -16.03 15.07 5.60
C PRO A 56 -17.23 15.16 4.66
N VAL A 57 -17.35 14.16 3.79
CA VAL A 57 -18.49 14.07 2.87
C VAL A 57 -19.76 13.80 3.67
N LYS A 58 -20.76 14.67 3.51
CA LYS A 58 -22.05 14.54 4.19
C LYS A 58 -22.71 13.22 3.79
N GLY A 59 -23.19 12.46 4.78
CA GLY A 59 -23.88 11.19 4.56
C GLY A 59 -22.99 9.95 4.49
N LEU A 60 -21.65 10.08 4.44
CA LEU A 60 -20.73 8.93 4.41
C LEU A 60 -20.52 8.24 5.77
N GLY A 61 -21.18 8.72 6.84
CA GLY A 61 -21.01 8.19 8.20
C GLY A 61 -19.62 8.50 8.78
N GLU A 62 -19.25 7.80 9.85
CA GLU A 62 -17.92 7.93 10.46
C GLU A 62 -16.87 7.19 9.62
N VAL A 63 -16.22 7.94 8.72
CA VAL A 63 -15.08 7.45 7.95
C VAL A 63 -13.80 7.79 8.67
N ASN A 64 -13.05 6.76 9.09
CA ASN A 64 -11.69 6.94 9.57
C ASN A 64 -10.76 7.07 8.36
N MET A 65 -10.30 8.29 8.07
CA MET A 65 -9.51 8.58 6.86
C MET A 65 -8.00 8.30 7.02
N LYS A 66 -7.63 7.43 7.97
CA LYS A 66 -6.22 7.10 8.28
C LYS A 66 -5.54 6.26 7.19
N ARG A 67 -6.31 5.45 6.45
CA ARG A 67 -5.81 4.47 5.48
C ARG A 67 -6.51 4.70 4.16
N PHE A 68 -5.71 5.00 3.15
CA PHE A 68 -6.18 5.21 1.80
C PHE A 68 -5.09 4.86 0.80
N VAL A 69 -5.50 4.68 -0.45
CA VAL A 69 -4.61 4.52 -1.60
C VAL A 69 -5.09 5.43 -2.72
N VAL A 70 -4.15 5.94 -3.50
CA VAL A 70 -4.42 6.75 -4.69
C VAL A 70 -4.32 5.84 -5.91
N SER A 71 -5.28 5.93 -6.83
CA SER A 71 -5.20 5.15 -8.07
C SER A 71 -4.07 5.68 -8.96
N PRO A 72 -3.26 4.80 -9.59
CA PRO A 72 -2.14 5.23 -10.44
C PRO A 72 -2.56 6.07 -11.66
N ASP A 73 -3.79 5.92 -12.13
CA ASP A 73 -4.39 6.73 -13.20
C ASP A 73 -4.88 8.11 -12.75
N GLY A 74 -4.79 8.43 -11.45
CA GLY A 74 -5.21 9.70 -10.88
C GLY A 74 -6.72 9.96 -10.91
N ARG A 75 -7.56 8.92 -11.09
CA ARG A 75 -9.03 9.08 -11.06
C ARG A 75 -9.59 9.04 -9.63
N PHE A 76 -9.04 8.20 -8.77
CA PHE A 76 -9.65 7.84 -7.49
C PHE A 76 -8.71 7.98 -6.29
N ILE A 77 -9.29 8.29 -5.14
CA ILE A 77 -8.72 8.06 -3.81
C ILE A 77 -9.65 7.09 -3.09
N ALA A 78 -9.13 5.92 -2.71
CA ALA A 78 -9.90 4.88 -2.01
C ALA A 78 -9.59 4.92 -0.51
N PHE A 79 -10.57 5.27 0.31
CA PHE A 79 -10.47 5.21 1.78
C PHE A 79 -11.08 3.92 2.31
N LEU A 80 -10.35 3.26 3.21
CA LEU A 80 -10.84 2.06 3.90
C LEU A 80 -11.75 2.50 5.05
N GLY A 81 -13.05 2.33 4.88
CA GLY A 81 -14.09 2.64 5.86
C GLY A 81 -14.34 1.50 6.85
N SER A 82 -15.34 1.73 7.70
CA SER A 82 -15.82 0.73 8.66
C SER A 82 -16.80 -0.25 8.02
N TYR A 83 -16.95 -1.44 8.61
CA TYR A 83 -17.93 -2.45 8.19
C TYR A 83 -17.81 -2.90 6.72
N GLY A 84 -16.57 -3.05 6.24
CA GLY A 84 -16.27 -3.51 4.89
C GLY A 84 -16.43 -2.46 3.79
N ASN A 85 -16.78 -1.22 4.14
CA ASN A 85 -16.93 -0.15 3.15
C ASN A 85 -15.58 0.35 2.64
N ILE A 86 -15.51 0.61 1.34
CA ILE A 86 -14.38 1.26 0.66
C ILE A 86 -14.96 2.46 -0.08
N HIS A 87 -14.60 3.67 0.36
CA HIS A 87 -15.15 4.91 -0.17
C HIS A 87 -14.24 5.46 -1.26
N LEU A 88 -14.78 5.63 -2.46
CA LEU A 88 -14.05 6.10 -3.63
C LEU A 88 -14.41 7.57 -3.87
N LEU A 89 -13.41 8.44 -3.75
CA LEU A 89 -13.50 9.86 -4.03
C LEU A 89 -12.77 10.17 -5.34
N SER A 90 -13.20 11.22 -6.03
CA SER A 90 -12.48 11.81 -7.16
C SER A 90 -11.14 12.34 -6.69
N ALA A 91 -10.03 11.89 -7.28
CA ALA A 91 -8.73 12.46 -6.94
C ALA A 91 -8.61 13.93 -7.40
N LYS A 92 -9.37 14.36 -8.41
CA LYS A 92 -9.37 15.75 -8.89
C LYS A 92 -10.27 16.66 -8.03
N SER A 93 -11.56 16.35 -7.93
CA SER A 93 -12.52 17.22 -7.22
C SER A 93 -12.56 16.97 -5.71
N LYS A 94 -11.98 15.86 -5.23
CA LYS A 94 -12.04 15.40 -3.83
C LYS A 94 -13.47 15.09 -3.35
N GLU A 95 -14.41 14.96 -4.27
CA GLU A 95 -15.81 14.61 -3.98
C GLU A 95 -16.02 13.10 -3.98
N TRP A 96 -16.98 12.63 -3.20
CA TRP A 96 -17.37 11.22 -3.22
C TRP A 96 -18.04 10.83 -4.54
N ILE A 97 -17.69 9.65 -5.04
CA ILE A 97 -18.27 9.09 -6.27
C ILE A 97 -19.14 7.87 -5.97
N PHE A 98 -18.60 6.88 -5.24
CA PHE A 98 -19.33 5.67 -4.86
C PHE A 98 -18.65 4.96 -3.69
N THR A 99 -19.33 3.95 -3.14
CA THR A 99 -18.81 3.07 -2.08
C THR A 99 -18.92 1.63 -2.53
N GLN A 100 -17.84 0.86 -2.41
CA GLN A 100 -17.86 -0.60 -2.54
C GLN A 100 -17.90 -1.24 -1.16
N LYS A 101 -18.44 -2.46 -1.08
CA LYS A 101 -18.68 -3.12 0.20
C LYS A 101 -18.22 -4.58 0.16
N MET A 102 -17.23 -4.89 0.99
CA MET A 102 -16.87 -6.25 1.37
C MET A 102 -17.79 -6.75 2.49
N ASN A 103 -17.85 -8.08 2.66
CA ASN A 103 -18.60 -8.69 3.76
C ASN A 103 -17.87 -8.53 5.12
N GLY A 104 -16.54 -8.64 5.13
CA GLY A 104 -15.68 -8.48 6.31
C GLY A 104 -14.99 -7.12 6.38
N SER A 105 -14.24 -6.86 7.46
CA SER A 105 -13.43 -5.64 7.57
C SER A 105 -12.35 -5.60 6.50
N VAL A 106 -12.08 -4.41 5.96
CA VAL A 106 -11.08 -4.22 4.91
C VAL A 106 -9.70 -4.11 5.54
N GLY A 107 -8.86 -5.13 5.29
CA GLY A 107 -7.48 -5.21 5.71
C GLY A 107 -6.56 -4.39 4.81
N GLY A 108 -6.74 -4.44 3.49
CA GLY A 108 -5.92 -3.73 2.51
C GLY A 108 -6.65 -3.52 1.17
N VAL A 109 -6.20 -2.54 0.41
CA VAL A 109 -6.69 -2.24 -0.94
C VAL A 109 -5.50 -1.88 -1.82
N CYS A 110 -5.49 -2.33 -3.08
CA CYS A 110 -4.55 -1.84 -4.08
C CYS A 110 -5.23 -1.71 -5.45
N PHE A 111 -4.75 -0.77 -6.25
CA PHE A 111 -5.16 -0.63 -7.65
C PHE A 111 -4.15 -1.33 -8.56
N SER A 112 -4.65 -1.87 -9.66
CA SER A 112 -3.86 -2.16 -10.87
C SER A 112 -3.19 -0.90 -11.41
N GLN A 113 -2.09 -1.06 -12.15
CA GLN A 113 -1.30 0.07 -12.64
C GLN A 113 -2.04 0.91 -13.68
N ASP A 114 -2.97 0.30 -14.41
CA ASP A 114 -3.86 1.01 -15.34
C ASP A 114 -5.11 1.62 -14.65
N GLY A 115 -5.29 1.33 -13.36
CA GLY A 115 -6.43 1.77 -12.56
C GLY A 115 -7.78 1.15 -12.97
N SER A 116 -7.79 0.15 -13.85
CA SER A 116 -9.01 -0.51 -14.34
C SER A 116 -9.61 -1.44 -13.29
N THR A 117 -8.75 -2.05 -12.49
CA THR A 117 -9.08 -3.06 -11.49
C THR A 117 -8.62 -2.61 -10.10
N MET A 118 -9.45 -2.84 -9.09
CA MET A 118 -9.07 -2.69 -7.68
C MET A 118 -9.19 -4.04 -6.99
N TYR A 119 -8.24 -4.34 -6.11
CA TYR A 119 -8.27 -5.50 -5.24
C TYR A 119 -8.48 -5.02 -3.82
N SER A 120 -9.35 -5.71 -3.08
CA SER A 120 -9.50 -5.49 -1.64
C SER A 120 -9.45 -6.80 -0.89
N TYR A 121 -8.85 -6.78 0.28
CA TYR A 121 -8.51 -7.97 1.05
C TYR A 121 -8.76 -7.71 2.52
N GLY A 122 -9.27 -8.70 3.25
CA GLY A 122 -9.79 -8.44 4.59
C GLY A 122 -9.99 -9.66 5.45
N ASP A 123 -10.91 -9.53 6.41
CA ASP A 123 -11.29 -10.62 7.31
C ASP A 123 -11.76 -11.85 6.52
N ASP A 124 -11.59 -13.02 7.13
CA ASP A 124 -11.88 -14.34 6.55
C ASP A 124 -11.03 -14.72 5.34
N GLY A 125 -9.99 -13.92 5.03
CA GLY A 125 -9.08 -14.17 3.90
C GLY A 125 -9.72 -13.89 2.54
N ASP A 126 -10.91 -13.28 2.50
CA ASP A 126 -11.60 -12.94 1.27
C ASP A 126 -10.84 -11.84 0.51
N VAL A 127 -10.57 -12.10 -0.77
CA VAL A 127 -10.06 -11.12 -1.73
C VAL A 127 -11.15 -10.85 -2.77
N TYR A 128 -11.52 -9.58 -2.90
CA TYR A 128 -12.48 -9.11 -3.89
C TYR A 128 -11.74 -8.43 -5.03
N ILE A 129 -12.21 -8.68 -6.25
CA ILE A 129 -11.70 -8.08 -7.48
C ILE A 129 -12.83 -7.22 -8.05
N TRP A 130 -12.54 -5.93 -8.20
CA TRP A 130 -13.50 -4.92 -8.59
C TRP A 130 -13.14 -4.34 -9.95
N ASP A 131 -14.11 -4.27 -10.84
CA ASP A 131 -13.98 -3.51 -12.09
C ASP A 131 -14.33 -2.05 -11.79
N MET A 132 -13.41 -1.13 -12.03
CA MET A 132 -13.57 0.29 -11.70
C MET A 132 -14.37 1.06 -12.75
N LYS A 133 -14.62 0.47 -13.92
CA LYS A 133 -15.48 1.02 -14.97
C LYS A 133 -16.95 0.70 -14.68
N THR A 134 -17.28 -0.56 -14.40
CA THR A 134 -18.64 -0.98 -14.04
C THR A 134 -18.97 -0.68 -12.58
N ARG A 135 -17.93 -0.59 -11.74
CA ARG A 135 -17.98 -0.40 -10.27
C ARG A 135 -18.48 -1.62 -9.51
N ASP A 136 -18.52 -2.78 -10.17
CA ASP A 136 -19.02 -4.02 -9.61
C ASP A 136 -17.91 -4.93 -9.11
N CYS A 137 -18.26 -5.80 -8.16
CA CYS A 137 -17.43 -6.95 -7.82
C CYS A 137 -17.54 -7.96 -8.95
N ILE A 138 -16.46 -8.15 -9.72
CA ILE A 138 -16.45 -9.12 -10.82
C ILE A 138 -16.10 -10.53 -10.35
N HIS A 139 -15.33 -10.64 -9.26
CA HIS A 139 -14.97 -11.94 -8.69
C HIS A 139 -14.53 -11.84 -7.23
N ARG A 140 -14.62 -12.96 -6.52
CA ARG A 140 -14.14 -13.12 -5.14
C ARG A 140 -13.49 -14.48 -4.98
N PHE A 141 -12.33 -14.52 -4.32
CA PHE A 141 -11.64 -15.75 -3.97
C PHE A 141 -11.11 -15.71 -2.53
N ILE A 142 -10.80 -16.89 -1.99
CA ILE A 142 -10.26 -17.05 -0.64
C ILE A 142 -8.75 -17.27 -0.73
N ASP A 143 -8.00 -16.48 0.03
CA ASP A 143 -6.55 -16.65 0.21
C ASP A 143 -6.23 -17.92 1.01
N ASP A 144 -5.33 -18.74 0.48
CA ASP A 144 -5.11 -20.11 0.93
C ASP A 144 -4.50 -20.15 2.33
N GLY A 145 -5.22 -20.75 3.28
CA GLY A 145 -4.81 -20.85 4.67
C GLY A 145 -4.82 -19.53 5.45
N CYS A 146 -5.37 -18.43 4.89
CA CYS A 146 -5.46 -17.16 5.59
C CYS A 146 -6.80 -16.99 6.30
N THR A 147 -6.75 -16.58 7.57
CA THR A 147 -7.94 -16.24 8.37
C THR A 147 -8.20 -14.74 8.48
N LYS A 148 -7.18 -13.90 8.24
CA LYS A 148 -7.29 -12.45 8.31
C LYS A 148 -6.25 -11.76 7.44
N GLY A 149 -6.72 -11.07 6.41
CA GLY A 149 -5.89 -10.26 5.53
C GLY A 149 -5.52 -8.91 6.10
N MET A 150 -4.26 -8.50 5.91
CA MET A 150 -3.70 -7.26 6.46
C MET A 150 -3.18 -6.30 5.40
N SER A 151 -2.61 -6.83 4.32
CA SER A 151 -2.07 -6.03 3.22
C SER A 151 -2.19 -6.78 1.91
N ILE A 152 -2.29 -6.02 0.81
CA ILE A 152 -2.36 -6.56 -0.54
C ILE A 152 -1.60 -5.63 -1.47
N ALA A 153 -0.88 -6.20 -2.42
CA ALA A 153 -0.17 -5.46 -3.45
C ALA A 153 -0.24 -6.22 -4.77
N VAL A 154 -0.35 -5.49 -5.88
CA VAL A 154 -0.29 -6.05 -7.24
C VAL A 154 0.96 -5.52 -7.93
N SER A 155 1.58 -6.36 -8.74
CA SER A 155 2.75 -5.99 -9.54
C SER A 155 2.38 -5.05 -10.69
N HIS A 156 3.31 -4.21 -11.14
CA HIS A 156 3.08 -3.21 -12.20
C HIS A 156 2.76 -3.86 -13.56
N ASP A 157 3.30 -5.05 -13.80
CA ASP A 157 3.08 -5.90 -14.97
C ASP A 157 1.83 -6.80 -14.86
N HIS A 158 1.07 -6.73 -13.75
CA HIS A 158 -0.15 -7.50 -13.49
C HIS A 158 0.04 -9.02 -13.44
N ASN A 159 1.27 -9.52 -13.34
CA ASN A 159 1.56 -10.95 -13.28
C ASN A 159 1.49 -11.51 -11.86
N PHE A 160 1.62 -10.67 -10.83
CA PHE A 160 1.69 -11.12 -9.45
C PHE A 160 0.75 -10.32 -8.53
N LEU A 161 0.07 -11.04 -7.64
CA LEU A 161 -0.69 -10.50 -6.52
C LEU A 161 -0.11 -11.08 -5.22
N ALA A 162 0.30 -10.20 -4.31
CA ALA A 162 0.79 -10.59 -2.99
C ALA A 162 -0.27 -10.30 -1.93
N CYS A 163 -0.65 -11.31 -1.16
CA CYS A 163 -1.60 -11.23 -0.05
C CYS A 163 -0.86 -11.47 1.27
N GLY A 164 -0.85 -10.47 2.15
CA GLY A 164 -0.16 -10.50 3.45
C GLY A 164 -1.13 -10.75 4.59
N SER A 165 -0.95 -11.87 5.29
CA SER A 165 -1.83 -12.31 6.38
C SER A 165 -1.43 -11.74 7.74
N TYR A 166 -2.37 -11.76 8.68
CA TYR A 166 -2.13 -11.51 10.10
C TYR A 166 -1.16 -12.52 10.74
N SER A 167 -1.05 -13.73 10.21
CA SER A 167 -0.08 -14.72 10.69
C SER A 167 1.37 -14.44 10.26
N GLY A 168 1.57 -13.48 9.36
CA GLY A 168 2.87 -13.19 8.73
C GLY A 168 3.12 -13.97 7.45
N VAL A 169 2.24 -14.92 7.09
CA VAL A 169 2.31 -15.59 5.79
C VAL A 169 2.01 -14.59 4.68
N VAL A 170 2.83 -14.60 3.64
CA VAL A 170 2.60 -13.83 2.41
C VAL A 170 2.44 -14.79 1.24
N ASN A 171 1.24 -14.88 0.69
CA ASN A 171 0.94 -15.71 -0.46
C ASN A 171 1.11 -14.90 -1.76
N ILE A 172 1.76 -15.51 -2.76
CA ILE A 172 1.91 -14.94 -4.11
C ILE A 172 1.01 -15.72 -5.07
N TYR A 173 0.22 -14.99 -5.84
CA TYR A 173 -0.70 -15.53 -6.83
C TYR A 173 -0.46 -14.94 -8.21
N GLU A 174 -0.96 -15.63 -9.22
CA GLU A 174 -1.19 -15.06 -10.55
C GLU A 174 -2.62 -14.49 -10.62
N PRO A 175 -2.83 -13.18 -10.87
CA PRO A 175 -4.16 -12.58 -10.92
C PRO A 175 -5.10 -13.25 -11.93
N SER A 176 -4.56 -13.74 -13.06
CA SER A 176 -5.33 -14.41 -14.12
C SER A 176 -5.99 -15.71 -13.64
N VAL A 177 -5.35 -16.42 -12.70
CA VAL A 177 -5.84 -17.65 -12.08
C VAL A 177 -6.85 -17.32 -10.97
N CYS A 178 -6.56 -16.28 -10.18
CA CYS A 178 -7.48 -15.78 -9.16
C CYS A 178 -8.85 -15.40 -9.75
N LEU A 179 -8.90 -14.82 -10.95
CA LEU A 179 -10.15 -14.49 -11.64
C LEU A 179 -11.00 -15.71 -12.05
N LYS A 180 -10.40 -16.90 -12.15
CA LYS A 180 -11.05 -18.11 -12.65
C LYS A 180 -11.45 -19.09 -11.55
N SER A 181 -10.84 -18.97 -10.36
CA SER A 181 -11.05 -19.89 -9.23
C SER A 181 -11.45 -19.13 -7.98
N ARG A 182 -12.35 -19.71 -7.17
CA ARG A 182 -12.69 -19.18 -5.84
C ARG A 182 -11.71 -19.60 -4.75
N SER A 183 -10.90 -20.62 -5.02
CA SER A 183 -9.86 -21.15 -4.12
C SER A 183 -8.58 -21.43 -4.91
N PRO A 184 -7.92 -20.39 -5.45
CA PRO A 184 -6.67 -20.55 -6.17
C PRO A 184 -5.58 -21.06 -5.22
N LYS A 185 -4.70 -21.92 -5.72
CA LYS A 185 -3.49 -22.29 -4.99
C LYS A 185 -2.42 -21.21 -5.21
N PRO A 186 -1.71 -20.77 -4.16
CA PRO A 186 -0.64 -19.80 -4.31
C PRO A 186 0.51 -20.42 -5.11
N LEU A 187 1.17 -19.60 -5.93
CA LEU A 187 2.44 -19.96 -6.56
C LEU A 187 3.50 -20.23 -5.48
N LYS A 188 3.50 -19.39 -4.43
CA LYS A 188 4.37 -19.52 -3.27
C LYS A 188 3.71 -18.98 -2.02
N ALA A 189 3.86 -19.71 -0.91
CA ALA A 189 3.65 -19.19 0.43
C ALA A 189 5.01 -18.81 1.04
N LEU A 190 5.18 -17.55 1.43
CA LEU A 190 6.37 -17.04 2.08
C LEU A 190 6.12 -16.98 3.58
N LEU A 191 6.95 -17.70 4.34
CA LEU A 191 6.79 -17.93 5.79
C LEU A 191 7.86 -17.19 6.60
N ASN A 192 8.46 -16.15 6.03
CA ASN A 192 9.63 -15.48 6.58
C ASN A 192 9.30 -14.42 7.63
N LEU A 193 8.07 -13.92 7.67
CA LEU A 193 7.57 -13.07 8.75
C LEU A 193 6.78 -13.94 9.73
N THR A 194 7.01 -13.74 11.03
CA THR A 194 6.33 -14.46 12.12
C THR A 194 5.24 -13.63 12.80
N THR A 195 5.00 -12.42 12.30
CA THR A 195 4.06 -11.42 12.83
C THR A 195 3.29 -10.77 11.67
N PRO A 196 2.17 -10.08 11.93
CA PRO A 196 1.26 -9.59 10.88
C PRO A 196 1.99 -8.84 9.76
N CYS A 197 1.73 -9.21 8.51
CA CYS A 197 2.29 -8.53 7.36
C CYS A 197 1.50 -7.25 7.07
N THR A 198 2.00 -6.11 7.55
CA THR A 198 1.27 -4.84 7.55
C THR A 198 1.42 -4.06 6.25
N ASN A 199 2.58 -4.14 5.60
CA ASN A 199 2.81 -3.50 4.30
C ASN A 199 3.47 -4.46 3.31
N LEU A 200 3.03 -4.34 2.06
CA LEU A 200 3.57 -5.01 0.88
C LEU A 200 3.75 -3.96 -0.22
N VAL A 201 4.91 -3.94 -0.87
CA VAL A 201 5.19 -3.01 -1.97
C VAL A 201 6.02 -3.73 -3.02
N PHE A 202 5.52 -3.77 -4.26
CA PHE A 202 6.32 -4.14 -5.42
C PHE A 202 7.15 -2.95 -5.88
N ASN A 203 8.36 -3.21 -6.35
CA ASN A 203 9.13 -2.21 -7.05
C ASN A 203 8.53 -1.91 -8.44
N SER A 204 9.02 -0.85 -9.10
CA SER A 204 8.45 -0.39 -10.38
C SER A 204 8.66 -1.36 -11.55
N THR A 205 9.65 -2.25 -11.47
CA THR A 205 9.90 -3.28 -12.49
C THR A 205 9.22 -4.62 -12.20
N SER A 206 8.47 -4.74 -11.08
CA SER A 206 7.87 -5.99 -10.59
C SER A 206 8.83 -7.12 -10.19
N GLU A 207 10.15 -6.91 -10.23
CA GLU A 207 11.14 -7.94 -9.92
C GLU A 207 11.35 -8.17 -8.42
N ILE A 208 11.05 -7.16 -7.60
CA ILE A 208 11.26 -7.18 -6.15
C ILE A 208 9.96 -6.87 -5.42
N LEU A 209 9.61 -7.72 -4.46
CA LEU A 209 8.57 -7.47 -3.47
C LEU A 209 9.22 -7.20 -2.11
N ALA A 210 8.89 -6.05 -1.52
CA ALA A 210 9.18 -5.76 -0.12
C ALA A 210 7.98 -6.14 0.75
N MET A 211 8.24 -6.84 1.85
CA MET A 211 7.25 -7.14 2.89
C MET A 211 7.77 -6.70 4.25
N CYS A 212 6.89 -6.15 5.10
CA CYS A 212 7.25 -5.86 6.47
C CYS A 212 6.14 -6.12 7.50
N SER A 213 6.55 -6.15 8.76
CA SER A 213 5.69 -6.17 9.93
C SER A 213 6.08 -5.06 10.89
N ASP A 214 5.09 -4.30 11.35
CA ASP A 214 5.27 -3.23 12.34
C ASP A 214 5.25 -3.72 13.80
N SER A 215 5.19 -5.03 13.99
CA SER A 215 5.05 -5.64 15.33
C SER A 215 6.39 -6.01 15.96
N THR A 216 7.44 -6.16 15.15
CA THR A 216 8.76 -6.62 15.62
C THR A 216 9.89 -5.83 14.96
N GLU A 217 11.04 -5.75 15.65
CA GLU A 217 12.22 -5.08 15.10
C GLU A 217 12.79 -5.87 13.89
N ARG A 218 13.33 -5.15 12.91
CA ARG A 218 13.99 -5.71 11.70
C ARG A 218 13.11 -6.64 10.87
N ALA A 219 11.79 -6.58 11.04
CA ALA A 219 10.84 -7.40 10.30
C ALA A 219 10.57 -6.82 8.92
N VAL A 220 11.61 -6.76 8.10
CA VAL A 220 11.55 -6.44 6.66
C VAL A 220 12.18 -7.58 5.89
N LYS A 221 11.61 -7.94 4.75
CA LYS A 221 12.20 -8.88 3.80
C LYS A 221 12.02 -8.36 2.38
N LEU A 222 13.03 -8.63 1.55
CA LEU A 222 12.97 -8.44 0.11
C LEU A 222 12.89 -9.81 -0.56
N VAL A 223 12.05 -9.93 -1.56
CA VAL A 223 11.81 -11.15 -2.31
C VAL A 223 12.09 -10.88 -3.77
N HIS A 224 12.89 -11.73 -4.40
CA HIS A 224 12.99 -11.77 -5.85
C HIS A 224 11.76 -12.52 -6.37
N VAL A 225 10.85 -11.80 -7.02
CA VAL A 225 9.52 -12.28 -7.41
C VAL A 225 9.58 -13.37 -8.48
N PRO A 226 10.40 -13.23 -9.56
CA PRO A 226 10.47 -14.27 -10.60
C PRO A 226 10.94 -15.64 -10.09
N SER A 227 11.91 -15.68 -9.18
CA SER A 227 12.37 -16.93 -8.56
C SER A 227 11.61 -17.29 -7.28
N GLN A 228 10.78 -16.38 -6.77
CA GLN A 228 10.02 -16.54 -5.53
C GLN A 228 10.91 -16.85 -4.32
N THR A 229 12.13 -16.29 -4.31
CA THR A 229 13.14 -16.50 -3.25
C THR A 229 13.36 -15.24 -2.45
N VAL A 230 13.42 -15.38 -1.14
CA VAL A 230 13.76 -14.27 -0.23
C VAL A 230 15.26 -14.03 -0.24
N PHE A 231 15.68 -12.77 -0.38
CA PHE A 231 17.09 -12.40 -0.28
C PHE A 231 17.61 -12.67 1.14
N SER A 232 18.67 -13.48 1.25
CA SER A 232 19.25 -13.89 2.54
C SER A 232 20.16 -12.83 3.16
N ASN A 233 20.66 -11.91 2.35
CA ASN A 233 21.60 -10.86 2.73
C ASN A 233 20.93 -9.52 3.11
N PHE A 234 19.60 -9.46 3.15
CA PHE A 234 18.86 -8.27 3.58
C PHE A 234 17.67 -8.63 4.50
N PRO A 235 17.41 -7.83 5.55
CA PRO A 235 18.24 -6.75 6.06
C PRO A 235 19.54 -7.29 6.68
N ASP A 236 20.57 -6.44 6.73
CA ASP A 236 21.80 -6.79 7.44
C ASP A 236 21.46 -7.05 8.92
N ARG A 237 21.91 -8.20 9.43
CA ARG A 237 21.67 -8.61 10.82
C ARG A 237 22.27 -7.61 11.81
N LEU A 238 23.31 -6.89 11.39
CA LEU A 238 24.01 -5.89 12.20
C LEU A 238 23.39 -4.49 12.10
N ASP A 239 22.36 -4.28 11.27
CA ASP A 239 21.71 -2.97 11.16
C ASP A 239 20.89 -2.66 12.43
N ALA A 240 21.55 -2.00 13.38
CA ALA A 240 20.93 -1.53 14.61
C ALA A 240 19.96 -0.36 14.43
N LYS A 241 19.98 0.29 13.26
CA LYS A 241 19.10 1.43 12.95
C LYS A 241 17.75 0.96 12.43
N LEU A 242 17.71 -0.19 11.77
CA LEU A 242 16.48 -0.85 11.36
C LEU A 242 15.75 -1.39 12.60
N ARG A 243 15.00 -0.51 13.28
CA ARG A 243 14.16 -0.83 14.44
C ARG A 243 12.85 -1.46 13.97
N ILE A 244 11.71 -0.99 14.46
CA ILE A 244 10.41 -1.46 13.99
C ILE A 244 10.07 -0.68 12.69
N PRO A 245 9.91 -1.36 11.55
CA PRO A 245 9.51 -0.72 10.30
C PRO A 245 8.02 -0.36 10.34
N LEU A 246 7.67 0.86 9.94
CA LEU A 246 6.29 1.35 9.91
C LEU A 246 5.78 1.56 8.47
N CYS A 247 6.67 1.97 7.57
CA CYS A 247 6.36 2.17 6.17
C CYS A 247 7.56 1.88 5.29
N MET A 248 7.30 1.60 4.02
CA MET A 248 8.32 1.31 3.03
C MET A 248 7.87 1.83 1.68
N ASP A 249 8.84 2.19 0.84
CA ASP A 249 8.55 2.54 -0.54
C ASP A 249 9.78 2.32 -1.44
N PHE A 250 9.55 2.16 -2.74
CA PHE A 250 10.59 2.17 -3.76
C PHE A 250 10.57 3.49 -4.52
N SER A 251 11.75 3.98 -4.89
CA SER A 251 11.82 5.07 -5.87
C SER A 251 11.19 4.65 -7.20
N ARG A 252 10.71 5.62 -7.99
CA ARG A 252 10.11 5.38 -9.31
C ARG A 252 10.97 4.55 -10.26
N ASN A 253 12.29 4.67 -10.18
CA ASN A 253 13.25 3.92 -11.00
C ASN A 253 13.78 2.64 -10.31
N SER A 254 13.21 2.25 -9.17
CA SER A 254 13.65 1.14 -8.31
C SER A 254 15.09 1.25 -7.77
N GLY A 255 15.81 2.35 -8.06
CA GLY A 255 17.18 2.56 -7.63
C GLY A 255 17.36 2.73 -6.12
N TYR A 256 16.35 3.26 -5.43
CA TYR A 256 16.35 3.40 -3.99
C TYR A 256 15.16 2.67 -3.36
N PHE A 257 15.41 2.14 -2.17
CA PHE A 257 14.41 1.56 -1.28
C PHE A 257 14.48 2.29 0.05
N THR A 258 13.34 2.68 0.61
CA THR A 258 13.28 3.38 1.90
C THR A 258 12.46 2.60 2.91
N VAL A 259 12.87 2.69 4.18
CA VAL A 259 12.13 2.14 5.32
C VAL A 259 12.00 3.20 6.40
N GLY A 260 10.77 3.62 6.68
CA GLY A 260 10.44 4.46 7.82
C GLY A 260 10.31 3.62 9.09
N THR A 261 10.87 4.11 10.20
CA THR A 261 10.93 3.37 11.47
C THR A 261 10.20 4.09 12.61
N ASN A 262 9.85 3.35 13.67
CA ASN A 262 9.24 3.91 14.88
C ASN A 262 10.12 4.91 15.66
N LYS A 263 11.39 5.08 15.29
CA LYS A 263 12.29 6.10 15.84
C LYS A 263 12.27 7.41 15.05
N GLY A 264 11.40 7.54 14.05
CA GLY A 264 11.32 8.73 13.20
C GLY A 264 12.46 8.84 12.18
N LEU A 265 13.16 7.73 11.93
CA LEU A 265 14.20 7.65 10.90
C LEU A 265 13.61 7.06 9.62
N ALA A 266 13.88 7.71 8.48
CA ALA A 266 13.68 7.16 7.14
C ALA A 266 15.04 6.67 6.61
N LEU A 267 15.25 5.35 6.65
CA LEU A 267 16.48 4.71 6.20
C LEU A 267 16.44 4.53 4.68
N LEU A 268 17.48 4.98 3.99
CA LEU A 268 17.56 4.92 2.53
C LEU A 268 18.63 3.89 2.12
N TYR A 269 18.24 2.95 1.26
CA TYR A 269 19.08 1.88 0.73
C TYR A 269 19.21 2.01 -0.78
N ARG A 270 20.43 1.90 -1.31
CA ARG A 270 20.68 1.87 -2.76
C ARG A 270 20.58 0.44 -3.28
N VAL A 271 19.67 0.21 -4.22
CA VAL A 271 19.55 -1.06 -4.95
C VAL A 271 20.46 -1.00 -6.18
N LYS A 272 21.67 -1.54 -6.06
CA LYS A 272 22.75 -1.37 -7.07
C LYS A 272 22.43 -1.94 -8.46
N HIS A 273 21.44 -2.84 -8.57
CA HIS A 273 21.04 -3.42 -9.84
C HIS A 273 20.49 -2.38 -10.83
N TYR A 274 19.74 -1.38 -10.33
CA TYR A 274 19.15 -0.35 -11.18
C TYR A 274 20.12 0.83 -11.31
N SER A 275 20.65 1.07 -12.52
CA SER A 275 21.61 2.13 -12.81
C SER A 275 21.01 3.53 -12.76
N ASN A 276 19.73 3.66 -13.09
CA ASN A 276 19.07 4.94 -13.27
C ASN A 276 18.56 5.48 -11.92
N TYR A 277 18.94 6.71 -11.60
CA TYR A 277 18.44 7.50 -10.47
C TYR A 277 17.44 8.52 -10.99
#